data_AF-A0A7X0T632-F1
#
_entry.id   AF-A0A7X0T632-F1
#
_cell.length_a   1.000
_cell.length_b   1.000
_cell.length_c   1.000
_cell.angle_alpha   90.00
_cell.angle_beta   90.00
_cell.angle_gamma   90.00
#
_symmetry.space_group_name_H-M   'P 1'
#
loop_
_entity.id
_entity.type
_entity.pdbx_description
1 polymer ?
#
loop_
_entity_poly.entity_id
_entity_poly.type
_entity_poly.pdbx_seq_one_letter_code
_entity_poly.pdbx_strand_id
1 'polypeptide(L)'
;MERPDNKLILMVLNVVKNPVYNIESLTINFLENEITGNSSRNELLYCTYWLEFHGFIKRDKNNDEKKYYSITEQGDFLLQKINNELS
;
A
#
# COMPACT_ATOMS: atom_id res chain seq x y z
N MET A 1 16.34 -3.14 1.34
CA MET A 1 15.54 -1.90 1.45
C MET A 1 15.28 -1.67 2.93
N GLU A 2 15.55 -0.47 3.45
CA GLU A 2 15.17 -0.08 4.81
C GLU A 2 13.64 -0.05 4.98
N ARG A 3 13.17 -0.35 6.19
CA ARG A 3 11.74 -0.39 6.50
C ARG A 3 11.15 1.03 6.47
N PRO A 4 10.04 1.28 5.75
CA PRO A 4 9.34 2.57 5.75
C PRO A 4 8.68 2.87 7.10
N ASP A 5 8.35 4.15 7.33
CA ASP A 5 7.63 4.58 8.52
C ASP A 5 6.27 3.89 8.67
N ASN A 6 5.86 3.62 9.91
CA ASN A 6 4.59 2.94 10.19
C ASN A 6 3.38 3.70 9.63
N LYS A 7 3.39 5.04 9.59
CA LYS A 7 2.30 5.84 8.98
C LYS A 7 2.21 5.60 7.48
N LEU A 8 3.36 5.51 6.81
CA LEU A 8 3.44 5.28 5.38
C LEU A 8 2.99 3.86 5.02
N ILE A 9 3.41 2.86 5.81
CA ILE A 9 2.94 1.47 5.67
C ILE A 9 1.43 1.39 5.86
N LEU A 10 0.89 2.00 6.91
CA LEU A 10 -0.53 2.04 7.20
C LEU A 10 -1.33 2.63 6.02
N MET A 11 -0.86 3.76 5.51
CA MET A 11 -1.46 4.45 4.37
C MET A 11 -1.51 3.55 3.13
N VAL A 12 -0.39 2.95 2.73
CA VAL A 12 -0.34 2.07 1.55
C VAL A 12 -1.21 0.81 1.73
N LEU A 13 -1.18 0.17 2.90
CA LEU A 13 -1.98 -1.03 3.14
C LEU A 13 -3.50 -0.76 3.17
N ASN A 14 -3.94 0.36 3.74
CA ASN A 14 -5.35 0.76 3.73
C ASN A 14 -5.88 0.96 2.30
N VAL A 15 -5.02 1.48 1.42
CA VAL A 15 -5.34 1.70 0.01
C VAL A 15 -5.46 0.37 -0.74
N VAL A 16 -4.48 -0.52 -0.55
CA VAL A 16 -4.49 -1.87 -1.14
C VAL A 16 -5.69 -2.69 -0.70
N LYS A 17 -6.14 -2.51 0.55
CA LYS A 17 -7.33 -3.20 1.07
C LYS A 17 -8.65 -2.63 0.54
N ASN A 18 -8.68 -1.37 0.12
CA ASN A 18 -9.92 -0.71 -0.27
C ASN A 18 -10.44 -1.23 -1.62
N PRO A 19 -11.69 -1.72 -1.70
CA PRO A 19 -12.25 -2.27 -2.94
C PRO A 19 -12.54 -1.24 -4.03
N VAL A 20 -12.61 0.05 -3.69
CA VAL A 20 -12.88 1.14 -4.61
C VAL A 20 -11.63 1.57 -5.38
N TYR A 21 -10.45 1.39 -4.79
CA TYR A 21 -9.19 1.80 -5.41
C TYR A 21 -8.63 0.67 -6.29
N ASN A 22 -8.62 0.91 -7.60
CA ASN A 22 -7.82 0.12 -8.52
C ASN A 22 -6.39 0.65 -8.51
N ILE A 23 -5.44 -0.15 -8.03
CA ILE A 23 -4.03 0.24 -7.99
C ILE A 23 -3.32 0.01 -9.34
N GLU A 24 -4.05 -0.19 -10.46
CA GLU A 24 -3.43 -0.07 -11.79
C GLU A 24 -2.68 1.27 -11.90
N SER A 25 -3.09 2.23 -11.07
CA SER A 25 -2.50 3.53 -10.90
C SER A 25 -2.03 3.87 -9.48
N LEU A 26 -1.12 3.08 -8.91
CA LEU A 26 -0.02 3.71 -8.13
C LEU A 26 0.90 4.58 -9.04
N THR A 27 0.53 4.75 -10.30
CA THR A 27 0.90 5.87 -11.16
C THR A 27 0.02 7.09 -10.88
N ILE A 28 0.65 8.16 -10.37
CA ILE A 28 0.29 9.58 -10.54
C ILE A 28 -1.04 10.03 -9.90
N ASN A 29 -2.19 9.43 -10.21
CA ASN A 29 -3.51 9.91 -9.76
C ASN A 29 -3.81 9.54 -8.29
N PHE A 30 -3.17 8.49 -7.76
CA PHE A 30 -3.28 8.13 -6.34
C PHE A 30 -2.56 9.13 -5.41
N LEU A 31 -1.55 9.83 -5.94
CA LEU A 31 -0.68 10.76 -5.23
C LEU A 31 -1.24 12.18 -5.12
N GLU A 32 -2.34 12.45 -5.83
CA GLU A 32 -3.02 13.74 -5.84
C GLU A 32 -4.23 13.78 -4.88
N ASN A 33 -4.60 12.65 -4.26
CA ASN A 33 -5.73 12.58 -3.33
C ASN A 33 -5.30 12.81 -1.87
N GLU A 34 -6.16 13.47 -1.09
CA GLU A 34 -6.02 13.87 0.33
C GLU A 34 -5.56 12.75 1.28
N ILE A 35 -5.67 11.49 0.85
CA ILE A 35 -5.31 10.29 1.60
C ILE A 35 -3.79 10.18 1.82
N THR A 36 -2.98 10.82 0.97
CA THR A 36 -1.50 10.66 1.00
C THR A 36 -0.76 11.62 1.95
N GLY A 37 -1.46 12.60 2.53
CA GLY A 37 -0.88 13.59 3.43
C GLY A 37 0.32 14.32 2.82
N ASN A 38 1.37 14.57 3.62
CA ASN A 38 2.62 15.22 3.19
C ASN A 38 3.65 14.25 2.58
N SER A 39 3.30 12.98 2.36
CA SER A 39 4.27 11.97 1.90
C SER A 39 4.59 12.18 0.42
N SER A 40 5.87 12.17 0.07
CA SER A 40 6.28 12.32 -1.32
C SER A 40 5.94 11.07 -2.14
N ARG A 41 5.75 11.28 -3.44
CA ARG A 41 5.60 10.22 -4.45
C ARG A 41 6.63 9.09 -4.31
N ASN A 42 7.88 9.46 -4.10
CA ASN A 42 8.98 8.50 -4.04
C ASN A 42 8.91 7.63 -2.79
N GLU A 43 8.49 8.20 -1.66
CA GLU A 43 8.31 7.46 -0.41
C GLU A 43 7.18 6.43 -0.55
N LEU A 44 6.04 6.82 -1.12
CA LEU A 44 4.92 5.91 -1.35
C LEU A 44 5.27 4.77 -2.30
N LEU A 45 5.97 5.09 -3.39
CA LEU A 45 6.44 4.09 -4.35
C LEU A 45 7.46 3.14 -3.71
N TYR A 46 8.41 3.70 -2.97
CA TYR A 46 9.39 2.93 -2.21
C TYR A 46 8.72 2.00 -1.20
N CYS A 47 7.75 2.51 -0.44
CA CYS A 47 6.99 1.73 0.53
C CYS A 47 6.19 0.61 -0.14
N THR A 48 5.58 0.89 -1.29
CA THR A 48 4.88 -0.14 -2.07
C THR A 48 5.82 -1.27 -2.48
N TYR A 49 6.99 -0.94 -3.03
CA TYR A 49 7.97 -1.96 -3.41
C TYR A 49 8.53 -2.71 -2.22
N TRP A 50 8.73 -2.03 -1.08
CA TRP A 50 9.11 -2.69 0.16
C TRP A 50 8.03 -3.71 0.58
N LEU A 51 6.76 -3.33 0.56
CA LEU A 51 5.65 -4.22 0.92
C LEU A 51 5.52 -5.42 -0.03
N GLU A 52 5.71 -5.19 -1.33
CA GLU A 52 5.70 -6.27 -2.33
C GLU A 52 6.90 -7.21 -2.14
N PHE A 53 8.10 -6.66 -1.98
CA PHE A 53 9.33 -7.44 -1.78
C PHE A 53 9.27 -8.33 -0.54
N HIS A 54 8.64 -7.83 0.54
CA HIS A 54 8.45 -8.58 1.77
C HIS A 54 7.17 -9.45 1.80
N GLY A 55 6.40 -9.49 0.72
CA GLY A 55 5.23 -10.38 0.59
C GLY A 55 3.97 -9.91 1.32
N PHE A 56 3.92 -8.67 1.80
CA PHE A 56 2.73 -8.09 2.44
C PHE A 56 1.63 -7.75 1.44
N ILE A 57 2.01 -7.43 0.20
CA ILE A 57 1.09 -7.24 -0.92
C ILE A 57 1.55 -8.06 -2.12
N LYS A 58 0.62 -8.40 -3.01
CA LYS A 58 0.90 -9.12 -4.25
C LYS A 58 0.35 -8.34 -5.43
N ARG A 59 1.18 -8.21 -6.46
CA ARG A 59 0.79 -7.61 -7.73
C ARG A 59 0.02 -8.63 -8.57
N ASP A 60 -1.17 -8.27 -9.02
CA ASP A 60 -1.88 -9.04 -10.03
C ASP A 60 -1.33 -8.66 -11.40
N LYS A 61 -0.86 -9.67 -12.15
CA LYS A 61 -0.25 -9.49 -13.47
C LYS A 61 -1.21 -9.82 -14.61
N ASN A 62 -2.37 -10.41 -14.30
CA ASN A 62 -3.29 -10.93 -15.32
C ASN A 62 -4.41 -9.96 -15.68
N ASN A 63 -4.58 -8.87 -14.94
CA ASN A 63 -5.28 -7.63 -15.31
C ASN A 63 -6.63 -7.74 -16.04
N ASP A 64 -7.41 -8.80 -15.77
CA ASP A 64 -8.81 -8.91 -16.22
C ASP A 64 -9.79 -8.34 -15.19
N GLU A 65 -9.33 -8.15 -13.94
CA GLU A 65 -10.10 -7.56 -12.85
C GLU A 65 -9.41 -6.30 -12.32
N LYS A 66 -10.23 -5.29 -11.99
CA LYS A 66 -9.91 -3.89 -11.70
C LYS A 66 -9.04 -3.64 -10.45
N LYS A 67 -8.08 -4.48 -10.11
CA LYS A 67 -7.18 -4.31 -8.95
C LYS A 67 -5.77 -4.85 -9.22
N TYR A 68 -4.81 -3.95 -9.30
CA TYR A 68 -3.40 -4.29 -9.56
C TYR A 68 -2.62 -4.82 -8.36
N TYR A 69 -3.02 -4.49 -7.12
CA TYR A 69 -2.46 -5.11 -5.92
C TYR A 69 -3.56 -5.65 -5.02
N SER A 70 -3.24 -6.77 -4.37
CA SER A 70 -4.04 -7.37 -3.31
C SER A 70 -3.20 -7.52 -2.05
N ILE A 71 -3.82 -7.31 -0.89
CA ILE A 71 -3.18 -7.54 0.41
C ILE A 71 -3.10 -9.04 0.68
N THR A 72 -2.01 -9.49 1.31
CA THR A 72 -1.87 -10.88 1.78
C THR A 72 -2.30 -11.00 3.24
N GLU A 73 -2.47 -12.23 3.74
CA GLU A 73 -2.70 -12.47 5.18
C GLU A 73 -1.59 -11.85 6.05
N GLN A 74 -0.33 -11.89 5.60
CA GLN A 74 0.79 -11.27 6.30
C GLN A 74 0.68 -9.73 6.29
N GLY A 75 0.21 -9.15 5.18
CA GLY A 75 -0.06 -7.72 5.10
C GLY A 75 -1.18 -7.29 6.04
N ASP A 76 -2.24 -8.10 6.15
CA ASP A 76 -3.35 -7.84 7.07
C ASP A 76 -2.89 -7.92 8.54
N PHE A 77 -2.03 -8.87 8.89
CA PHE A 77 -1.42 -8.94 10.22
C PHE A 77 -0.55 -7.71 10.52
N LEU A 78 0.28 -7.29 9.56
CA LEU A 78 1.11 -6.09 9.69
C LEU A 78 0.25 -4.84 9.89
N LEU A 79 -0.84 -4.72 9.14
CA LEU A 79 -1.81 -3.62 9.27
C LEU A 79 -2.43 -3.57 10.67
N GLN A 80 -2.89 -4.70 11.20
CA GLN A 80 -3.45 -4.78 12.56
C GLN A 80 -2.41 -4.42 13.62
N LYS A 81 -1.18 -4.94 13.48
CA LYS A 81 -0.08 -4.65 14.39
C LYS A 81 0.21 -3.14 14.46
N ILE A 82 0.34 -2.49 13.30
CA ILE A 82 0.64 -1.05 13.24
C ILE A 82 -0.53 -0.22 13.81
N ASN A 83 -1.79 -0.59 13.53
CA ASN A 83 -2.94 0.10 14.11
C ASN A 83 -2.93 0.04 15.65
N ASN A 84 -2.57 -1.11 16.24
CA ASN A 84 -2.46 -1.24 17.69
C ASN A 84 -1.29 -0.45 18.28
N GLU A 85 -0.20 -0.24 17.53
CA GLU A 85 0.96 0.56 17.96
C GLU A 85 0.71 2.07 17.90
N LEU A 86 -0.24 2.51 17.07
CA LEU A 86 -0.58 3.93 16.85
C LEU A 86 -1.84 4.39 17.60
N SER A 87 -2.54 3.46 18.26
CA SER A 87 -3.70 3.72 19.13
C SER A 87 -3.26 4.09 20.54
#